data_AF-A0A7C1FZI5-F1
#
_entry.id   AF-A0A7C1FZI5-F1
#
_cell.length_a   1.000
_cell.length_b   1.000
_cell.length_c   1.000
_cell.angle_alpha   90.00
_cell.angle_beta   90.00
_cell.angle_gamma   90.00
#
_symmetry.space_group_name_H-M   'P 1'
#
loop_
_entity.id
_entity.type
_entity.pdbx_description
1 polymer ?
#
loop_
_entity_poly.entity_id
_entity_poly.type
_entity_poly.pdbx_seq_one_letter_code
_entity_poly.pdbx_strand_id
1 'polypeptide(L)'
;MSTSIEQHRAAAPRSVRCAVITVSDTRTAETDTSGALIRERLERWGHQVIAYAIVPDEADQIGQLLDEFLERPDCDAVLLNGGTGIARRDVTYEAVAARLEKRLDGFGELFRWLSYREIGTAAMLSRAIAGVARGKVVIAMPGSTGAVRLAMDELVLPELAHLVFEARK
;
A
#
# COMPACT_ATOMS: atom_id res chain seq x y z
N MET A 1 -5.12 25.57 6.62
CA MET A 1 -5.07 24.16 7.06
C MET A 1 -5.09 24.14 8.58
N SER A 2 -5.72 23.16 9.22
CA SER A 2 -5.88 23.13 10.69
C SER A 2 -4.53 22.94 11.38
N THR A 3 -4.25 23.76 12.39
CA THR A 3 -3.06 23.72 13.26
C THR A 3 -2.83 22.35 13.92
N SER A 4 -3.86 21.52 14.05
CA SER A 4 -3.74 20.15 14.58
C SER A 4 -2.99 19.19 13.65
N ILE A 5 -3.18 19.31 12.33
CA ILE A 5 -2.56 18.39 11.34
C ILE A 5 -1.04 18.60 11.31
N GLU A 6 -0.59 19.85 11.37
CA GLU A 6 0.84 20.18 11.38
C GLU A 6 1.53 19.72 12.67
N GLN A 7 0.87 19.87 13.82
CA GLN A 7 1.41 19.41 15.11
C GLN A 7 1.56 17.89 15.18
N HIS A 8 0.61 17.13 14.64
CA HIS A 8 0.70 15.66 14.62
C HIS A 8 1.77 15.14 13.65
N ARG A 9 2.01 15.83 12.52
CA ARG A 9 3.10 15.49 11.60
C ARG A 9 4.48 15.69 12.20
N ALA A 10 4.66 16.65 13.11
CA ALA A 10 5.95 16.92 13.74
C ALA A 10 6.43 15.81 14.70
N ALA A 11 5.51 15.01 15.25
CA ALA A 11 5.82 13.87 16.12
C ALA A 11 6.03 12.55 15.36
N ALA A 12 5.77 12.54 14.04
CA ALA A 12 5.90 11.36 13.22
C ALA A 12 7.37 10.92 13.05
N PRO A 13 7.65 9.62 12.87
CA PRO A 13 9.00 9.15 12.60
C PRO A 13 9.55 9.79 11.32
N ARG A 14 10.83 10.17 11.35
CA ARG A 14 11.51 10.76 10.18
C ARG A 14 11.68 9.79 9.01
N SER A 15 11.61 8.49 9.28
CA SER A 15 11.74 7.43 8.29
C SER A 15 10.85 6.25 8.67
N VAL A 16 10.28 5.59 7.67
CA VAL A 16 9.39 4.44 7.82
C VAL A 16 10.07 3.26 7.12
N ARG A 17 10.05 2.09 7.77
CA ARG A 17 10.59 0.84 7.22
C ARG A 17 9.47 0.08 6.53
N CYS A 18 9.57 -0.06 5.21
CA CYS A 18 8.53 -0.59 4.37
C CYS A 18 8.93 -1.95 3.76
N ALA A 19 8.01 -2.89 3.77
CA ALA A 19 8.04 -4.05 2.89
C ALA A 19 7.19 -3.77 1.64
N VAL A 20 7.67 -4.21 0.47
CA VAL A 20 6.96 -4.09 -0.81
C VAL A 20 6.63 -5.46 -1.37
N ILE A 21 5.37 -5.70 -1.69
CA ILE A 21 4.90 -6.94 -2.31
C ILE A 21 4.31 -6.63 -3.68
N THR A 22 4.76 -7.32 -4.71
CA THR A 22 4.13 -7.32 -6.02
C THR A 22 3.36 -8.62 -6.20
N VAL A 23 2.06 -8.53 -6.42
CA VAL A 23 1.19 -9.67 -6.67
C VAL A 23 1.04 -9.86 -8.18
N SER A 24 1.67 -10.90 -8.73
CA SER A 24 1.64 -11.21 -10.15
C SER A 24 2.14 -12.62 -10.45
N ASP A 25 1.45 -13.31 -11.36
CA ASP A 25 1.86 -14.63 -11.86
C ASP A 25 2.94 -14.57 -12.95
N THR A 26 3.21 -13.37 -13.50
CA THR A 26 4.03 -13.19 -14.71
C THR A 26 5.19 -12.22 -14.55
N ARG A 27 5.21 -11.42 -13.47
CA ARG A 27 6.29 -10.47 -13.25
C ARG A 27 7.52 -11.17 -12.67
N THR A 28 8.67 -10.64 -13.07
CA THR A 28 9.98 -10.96 -12.51
C THR A 28 10.57 -9.69 -11.92
N ALA A 29 11.70 -9.79 -11.21
CA ALA A 29 12.36 -8.62 -10.63
C ALA A 29 12.74 -7.58 -11.70
N GLU A 30 13.05 -8.02 -12.92
CA GLU A 30 13.46 -7.16 -14.05
C GLU A 30 12.25 -6.48 -14.72
N THR A 31 11.07 -7.11 -14.68
CA THR A 31 9.87 -6.63 -15.37
C THR A 31 8.88 -5.94 -14.44
N ASP A 32 9.09 -6.02 -13.12
CA ASP A 32 8.26 -5.36 -12.11
C ASP A 32 8.52 -3.84 -12.01
N THR A 33 7.99 -3.13 -13.00
CA THR A 33 8.04 -1.66 -13.05
C THR A 33 7.25 -0.98 -11.93
N SER A 34 6.16 -1.60 -11.45
CA SER A 34 5.31 -1.04 -10.40
C SER A 34 5.95 -1.18 -9.02
N GLY A 35 6.45 -2.35 -8.66
CA GLY A 35 7.23 -2.52 -7.42
C GLY A 35 8.55 -1.76 -7.45
N ALA A 36 9.22 -1.64 -8.60
CA ALA A 36 10.37 -0.74 -8.76
C ALA A 36 10.00 0.72 -8.46
N LEU A 37 8.88 1.22 -9.00
CA LEU A 37 8.40 2.58 -8.75
C LEU A 37 8.10 2.82 -7.26
N ILE A 38 7.44 1.88 -6.58
CA ILE A 38 7.15 2.02 -5.14
C ILE A 38 8.45 2.19 -4.35
N ARG A 39 9.43 1.33 -4.61
CA ARG A 39 10.73 1.36 -3.91
C ARG A 39 11.48 2.66 -4.15
N GLU A 40 11.58 3.08 -5.40
CA GLU A 40 12.19 4.36 -5.80
C GLU A 40 11.55 5.54 -5.07
N ARG A 41 10.21 5.56 -4.99
CA ARG A 41 9.47 6.66 -4.38
C ARG A 41 9.62 6.72 -2.87
N LEU A 42 9.60 5.56 -2.20
CA LEU A 42 9.86 5.45 -0.77
C LEU A 42 11.26 5.98 -0.42
N GLU A 43 12.29 5.52 -1.14
CA GLU A 43 13.67 5.96 -0.91
C GLU A 43 13.85 7.46 -1.15
N ARG A 44 13.26 8.01 -2.21
CA ARG A 44 13.30 9.45 -2.49
C ARG A 44 12.62 10.30 -1.42
N TRP A 45 11.62 9.76 -0.74
CA TRP A 45 10.96 10.41 0.40
C TRP A 45 11.67 10.16 1.74
N GLY A 46 12.83 9.50 1.74
CA GLY A 46 13.62 9.23 2.95
C GLY A 46 13.13 8.05 3.77
N HIS A 47 12.25 7.21 3.21
CA HIS A 47 11.83 5.94 3.79
C HIS A 47 12.80 4.81 3.39
N GLN A 48 12.71 3.68 4.08
CA GLN A 48 13.57 2.53 3.85
C GLN A 48 12.77 1.36 3.29
N VAL A 49 13.27 0.72 2.23
CA VAL A 49 12.72 -0.55 1.76
C VAL A 49 13.51 -1.68 2.42
N ILE A 50 12.90 -2.33 3.41
CA ILE A 50 13.56 -3.41 4.18
C ILE A 50 13.37 -4.79 3.55
N ALA A 51 12.37 -4.93 2.68
CA ALA A 51 12.07 -6.17 1.98
C ALA A 51 11.30 -5.91 0.69
N TYR A 52 11.51 -6.77 -0.29
CA TYR A 52 10.79 -6.80 -1.55
C TYR A 52 10.56 -8.25 -1.97
N ALA A 53 9.33 -8.55 -2.40
CA ALA A 53 8.98 -9.88 -2.90
C ALA A 53 7.94 -9.78 -4.02
N ILE A 54 7.97 -10.76 -4.92
CA ILE A 54 6.89 -11.02 -5.88
C ILE A 54 6.21 -12.32 -5.45
N VAL A 55 4.88 -12.31 -5.42
CA VAL A 55 4.06 -13.47 -5.07
C VAL A 55 2.98 -13.70 -6.13
N PRO A 56 2.61 -14.95 -6.45
CA PRO A 56 1.44 -15.24 -7.28
C PRO A 56 0.14 -14.67 -6.69
N ASP A 57 -0.89 -14.50 -7.52
CA ASP A 57 -2.20 -14.02 -7.05
C ASP A 57 -3.04 -15.13 -6.41
N GLU A 58 -2.51 -15.64 -5.31
CA GLU A 58 -3.09 -16.71 -4.51
C GLU A 58 -3.28 -16.21 -3.08
N ALA A 59 -4.51 -16.28 -2.58
CA ALA A 59 -4.90 -15.65 -1.31
C ALA A 59 -4.05 -16.13 -0.12
N ASP A 60 -3.73 -17.43 -0.10
CA ASP A 60 -2.90 -18.03 0.95
C ASP A 60 -1.45 -17.53 0.90
N GLN A 61 -0.88 -17.39 -0.31
CA GLN A 61 0.51 -16.94 -0.47
C GLN A 61 0.65 -15.45 -0.15
N ILE A 62 -0.27 -14.60 -0.64
CA ILE A 62 -0.34 -13.18 -0.30
C ILE A 62 -0.50 -13.04 1.21
N GLY A 63 -1.39 -13.84 1.78
CA GLY A 63 -1.71 -13.82 3.18
C GLY A 63 -0.54 -14.20 4.08
N GLN A 64 0.11 -15.33 3.80
CA GLN A 64 1.27 -15.82 4.54
C GLN A 64 2.41 -14.80 4.54
N LEU A 65 2.74 -14.23 3.38
CA LEU A 65 3.79 -13.24 3.25
C LEU A 65 3.45 -11.93 3.97
N LEU A 66 2.18 -11.50 3.92
CA LEU A 66 1.72 -10.35 4.68
C LEU A 66 1.83 -10.62 6.19
N ASP A 67 1.41 -11.79 6.66
CA ASP A 67 1.52 -12.17 8.07
C ASP A 67 2.99 -12.18 8.55
N GLU A 68 3.92 -12.69 7.74
CA GLU A 68 5.36 -12.65 8.02
C GLU A 68 5.85 -11.21 8.24
N PHE A 69 5.50 -10.28 7.35
CA PHE A 69 5.90 -8.89 7.51
C PHE A 69 5.18 -8.19 8.68
N LEU A 70 3.97 -8.61 9.02
CA LEU A 70 3.24 -8.12 10.19
C LEU A 70 3.86 -8.60 11.51
N GLU A 71 4.60 -9.71 11.51
CA GLU A 71 5.32 -10.21 12.69
C GLU A 71 6.72 -9.60 12.86
N ARG A 72 7.29 -9.06 11.79
CA ARG A 72 8.63 -8.48 11.82
C ARG A 72 8.71 -7.20 12.66
N PRO A 73 9.60 -7.13 13.67
CA PRO A 73 9.77 -5.90 14.48
C PRO A 73 10.44 -4.77 13.69
N ASP A 74 11.10 -5.10 12.58
CA ASP A 74 11.76 -4.15 11.69
C ASP A 74 10.90 -3.64 10.53
N CYS A 75 9.63 -4.07 10.46
CA CYS A 75 8.65 -3.61 9.47
C CYS A 75 7.66 -2.62 10.11
N ASP A 76 7.38 -1.51 9.45
CA ASP A 76 6.42 -0.50 9.92
C ASP A 76 5.20 -0.41 9.01
N ALA A 77 5.40 -0.63 7.71
CA ALA A 77 4.34 -0.62 6.71
C ALA A 77 4.57 -1.69 5.63
N VAL A 78 3.48 -2.24 5.09
CA VAL A 78 3.49 -3.18 3.95
C VAL A 78 2.70 -2.58 2.80
N LEU A 79 3.34 -2.42 1.65
CA LEU A 79 2.73 -1.88 0.43
C LEU A 79 2.64 -2.99 -0.61
N LEU A 80 1.42 -3.30 -1.04
CA LEU A 80 1.12 -4.31 -2.04
C LEU A 80 0.65 -3.65 -3.34
N ASN A 81 1.04 -4.19 -4.49
CA ASN A 81 0.48 -3.81 -5.78
C ASN A 81 0.13 -5.03 -6.63
N GLY A 82 -0.97 -4.95 -7.38
CA GLY A 82 -1.46 -6.04 -8.24
C GLY A 82 -2.57 -6.89 -7.62
N GLY A 83 -3.21 -7.73 -8.42
CA GLY A 83 -4.25 -8.68 -7.97
C GLY A 83 -5.52 -8.08 -7.35
N THR A 84 -5.82 -6.80 -7.63
CA THR A 84 -6.99 -6.09 -7.07
C THR A 84 -8.13 -5.87 -8.06
N GLY A 85 -8.10 -6.49 -9.25
CA GLY A 85 -9.19 -6.35 -10.21
C GLY A 85 -10.51 -7.00 -9.77
N ILE A 86 -11.46 -7.08 -10.69
CA ILE A 86 -12.77 -7.72 -10.46
C ILE A 86 -12.81 -9.16 -10.98
N ALA A 87 -11.73 -9.67 -11.59
CA ALA A 87 -11.71 -11.03 -12.10
C ALA A 87 -11.67 -12.02 -10.94
N ARG A 88 -12.12 -13.25 -11.17
CA ARG A 88 -12.16 -14.29 -10.12
C ARG A 88 -10.78 -14.56 -9.49
N ARG A 89 -9.71 -14.38 -10.27
CA ARG A 89 -8.34 -14.58 -9.79
C ARG A 89 -7.82 -13.44 -8.92
N ASP A 90 -8.44 -12.25 -9.01
CA ASP A 90 -7.99 -11.08 -8.27
C ASP A 90 -8.43 -11.21 -6.81
N VAL A 91 -7.50 -11.59 -5.93
CA VAL A 91 -7.81 -11.92 -4.54
C VAL A 91 -7.06 -11.06 -3.53
N THR A 92 -6.22 -10.12 -3.98
CA THR A 92 -5.37 -9.30 -3.11
C THR A 92 -6.21 -8.43 -2.16
N TYR A 93 -7.31 -7.84 -2.64
CA TYR A 93 -8.17 -7.00 -1.79
C TYR A 93 -8.74 -7.82 -0.64
N GLU A 94 -9.32 -8.98 -0.91
CA GLU A 94 -9.92 -9.89 0.06
C GLU A 94 -8.87 -10.40 1.06
N ALA A 95 -7.70 -10.82 0.56
CA ALA A 95 -6.61 -11.34 1.39
C ALA A 95 -6.09 -10.29 2.38
N VAL A 96 -5.98 -9.03 1.95
CA VAL A 96 -5.59 -7.90 2.81
C VAL A 96 -6.74 -7.53 3.76
N ALA A 97 -7.95 -7.40 3.24
CA ALA A 97 -9.14 -6.99 3.98
C ALA A 97 -9.48 -7.90 5.16
N ALA A 98 -9.15 -9.19 5.07
CA ALA A 98 -9.32 -10.18 6.14
C ALA A 98 -8.32 -10.02 7.30
N ARG A 99 -7.21 -9.31 7.10
CA ARG A 99 -6.14 -9.11 8.11
C ARG A 99 -6.19 -7.75 8.79
N LEU A 100 -6.95 -6.81 8.25
CA LEU A 100 -7.07 -5.46 8.82
C LEU A 100 -7.92 -5.49 10.08
N GLU A 101 -7.37 -5.01 11.19
CA GLU A 101 -8.09 -4.75 12.44
C GLU A 101 -8.90 -3.45 12.34
N LYS A 102 -8.39 -2.47 11.58
CA LYS A 102 -9.07 -1.20 11.31
C LYS A 102 -8.86 -0.81 9.86
N ARG A 103 -9.94 -0.63 9.11
CA ARG A 103 -9.90 -0.16 7.73
C ARG A 103 -9.80 1.36 7.68
N LEU A 104 -9.06 1.84 6.69
CA LEU A 104 -8.97 3.25 6.30
C LEU A 104 -9.73 3.43 4.99
N ASP A 105 -11.06 3.34 5.05
CA ASP A 105 -11.93 3.33 3.85
C ASP A 105 -11.70 4.56 2.95
N GLY A 106 -11.37 5.70 3.56
CA GLY A 106 -11.01 6.94 2.87
C GLY A 106 -9.85 6.80 1.87
N PHE A 107 -8.92 5.85 2.05
CA PHE A 107 -7.87 5.60 1.06
C PHE A 107 -8.45 5.13 -0.27
N GLY A 108 -9.31 4.10 -0.24
CA GLY A 108 -9.93 3.56 -1.45
C GLY A 108 -10.90 4.56 -2.09
N GLU A 109 -11.61 5.34 -1.28
CA GLU A 109 -12.53 6.39 -1.74
C GLU A 109 -11.79 7.53 -2.46
N LEU A 110 -10.77 8.10 -1.81
CA LEU A 110 -9.96 9.17 -2.39
C LEU A 110 -9.20 8.67 -3.62
N PHE A 111 -8.65 7.46 -3.57
CA PHE A 111 -7.97 6.86 -4.72
C PHE A 111 -8.89 6.74 -5.93
N ARG A 112 -10.13 6.26 -5.76
CA ARG A 112 -11.11 6.19 -6.86
C ARG A 112 -11.53 7.57 -7.33
N TRP A 113 -11.70 8.54 -6.44
CA TRP A 113 -12.02 9.91 -6.81
C TRP A 113 -10.92 10.54 -7.66
N LEU A 114 -9.66 10.43 -7.24
CA LEU A 114 -8.51 10.91 -7.99
C LEU A 114 -8.38 10.18 -9.33
N SER A 115 -8.53 8.84 -9.32
CA SER A 115 -8.49 8.03 -10.54
C SER A 115 -9.60 8.42 -11.51
N TYR A 116 -10.81 8.74 -11.03
CA TYR A 116 -11.91 9.17 -11.89
C TYR A 116 -11.57 10.43 -12.69
N ARG A 117 -10.76 11.34 -12.11
CA ARG A 117 -10.28 12.53 -12.80
C ARG A 117 -9.27 12.22 -13.91
N GLU A 118 -8.55 11.11 -13.84
CA GLU A 118 -7.55 10.70 -14.84
C GLU A 118 -8.10 9.73 -15.90
N ILE A 119 -8.88 8.72 -15.46
CA ILE A 119 -9.32 7.59 -16.30
C ILE A 119 -10.85 7.49 -16.42
N GLY A 120 -11.59 8.47 -15.90
CA GLY A 120 -13.05 8.51 -15.98
C GLY A 120 -13.73 7.32 -15.30
N THR A 121 -14.79 6.82 -15.92
CA THR A 121 -15.64 5.75 -15.35
C THR A 121 -14.89 4.44 -15.08
N ALA A 122 -13.74 4.20 -15.72
CA ALA A 122 -12.89 3.04 -15.43
C ALA A 122 -12.43 2.98 -13.95
N ALA A 123 -12.35 4.14 -13.27
CA ALA A 123 -12.04 4.21 -11.84
C ALA A 123 -13.04 3.44 -10.96
N MET A 124 -14.29 3.26 -11.41
CA MET A 124 -15.31 2.46 -10.71
C MET A 124 -14.87 1.01 -10.50
N LEU A 125 -14.05 0.47 -11.39
CA LEU A 125 -13.55 -0.91 -11.33
C LEU A 125 -12.31 -1.04 -10.43
N SER A 126 -11.71 0.08 -10.03
CA SER A 126 -10.46 0.07 -9.29
C SER A 126 -10.69 -0.24 -7.81
N ARG A 127 -10.05 -1.31 -7.33
CA ARG A 127 -10.08 -1.67 -5.91
C ARG A 127 -8.72 -1.40 -5.28
N ALA A 128 -8.75 -0.66 -4.18
CA ALA A 128 -7.61 -0.28 -3.37
C ALA A 128 -8.09 -0.26 -1.91
N ILE A 129 -7.24 -0.72 -0.99
CA ILE A 129 -7.58 -0.83 0.43
C ILE A 129 -6.37 -0.47 1.27
N ALA A 130 -6.61 0.23 2.37
CA ALA A 130 -5.60 0.48 3.39
C ALA A 130 -6.19 0.23 4.77
N GLY A 131 -5.31 0.00 5.74
CA GLY A 131 -5.71 -0.19 7.13
C GLY A 131 -4.54 -0.39 8.06
N VAL A 132 -4.89 -0.71 9.30
CA VAL A 132 -3.96 -1.10 10.36
C VAL A 132 -4.18 -2.56 10.71
N ALA A 133 -3.08 -3.28 10.90
CA ALA A 133 -3.04 -4.64 11.42
C ALA A 133 -1.80 -4.80 12.31
N ARG A 134 -1.95 -5.35 13.52
CA ARG A 134 -0.85 -5.60 14.48
C ARG A 134 0.06 -4.39 14.71
N GLY A 135 -0.53 -3.19 14.79
CA GLY A 135 0.19 -1.92 14.96
C GLY A 135 1.02 -1.46 13.75
N LYS A 136 0.78 -2.01 12.55
CA LYS A 136 1.45 -1.66 11.30
C LYS A 136 0.45 -1.20 10.24
N VAL A 137 0.93 -0.41 9.29
CA VAL A 137 0.13 0.09 8.16
C VAL A 137 0.19 -0.91 7.01
N VAL A 138 -0.96 -1.24 6.42
CA VAL A 138 -1.03 -2.09 5.22
C VAL A 138 -1.79 -1.36 4.13
N ILE A 139 -1.24 -1.30 2.92
CA ILE A 139 -1.83 -0.59 1.78
C ILE A 139 -1.73 -1.49 0.55
N ALA A 140 -2.85 -1.79 -0.09
CA ALA A 140 -2.90 -2.50 -1.36
C ALA A 140 -3.53 -1.63 -2.45
N MET A 141 -2.83 -1.52 -3.57
CA MET A 141 -3.20 -0.68 -4.72
C MET A 141 -3.16 -1.48 -6.03
N PRO A 142 -3.81 -1.00 -7.12
CA PRO A 142 -3.75 -1.69 -8.41
C PRO A 142 -2.33 -1.82 -8.97
N GLY A 143 -2.09 -2.86 -9.76
CA GLY A 143 -0.75 -3.19 -10.29
C GLY A 143 -0.27 -2.34 -11.46
N SER A 144 -1.11 -1.47 -12.03
CA SER A 144 -0.67 -0.58 -13.12
C SER A 144 0.24 0.53 -12.58
N THR A 145 1.32 0.85 -13.30
CA THR A 145 2.29 1.86 -12.87
C THR A 145 1.66 3.25 -12.71
N GLY A 146 0.61 3.58 -13.49
CA GLY A 146 -0.15 4.82 -13.35
C GLY A 146 -0.91 4.88 -12.01
N ALA A 147 -1.65 3.81 -11.68
CA ALA A 147 -2.36 3.71 -10.41
C ALA A 147 -1.42 3.76 -9.20
N VAL A 148 -0.28 3.06 -9.28
CA VAL A 148 0.77 3.10 -8.24
C VAL A 148 1.29 4.52 -8.08
N ARG A 149 1.62 5.22 -9.17
CA ARG A 149 2.11 6.60 -9.11
C ARG A 149 1.10 7.50 -8.41
N LEU A 150 -0.17 7.43 -8.83
CA LEU A 150 -1.24 8.24 -8.27
C LEU A 150 -1.42 7.98 -6.77
N ALA A 151 -1.51 6.71 -6.37
CA ALA A 151 -1.67 6.34 -4.97
C ALA A 151 -0.46 6.79 -4.13
N MET A 152 0.76 6.55 -4.62
CA MET A 152 1.99 6.89 -3.90
C MET A 152 2.14 8.40 -3.72
N ASP A 153 2.06 9.16 -4.81
CA ASP A 153 2.38 10.58 -4.81
C ASP A 153 1.30 11.43 -4.14
N GLU A 154 0.01 11.11 -4.35
CA GLU A 154 -1.10 11.95 -3.85
C GLU A 154 -1.61 11.54 -2.46
N LEU A 155 -1.42 10.27 -2.05
CA LEU A 155 -2.05 9.74 -0.83
C LEU A 155 -1.04 9.13 0.15
N VAL A 156 -0.21 8.18 -0.31
CA VAL A 156 0.61 7.37 0.60
C VAL A 156 1.77 8.19 1.17
N LEU A 157 2.65 8.72 0.30
CA LEU A 157 3.88 9.38 0.75
C LEU A 157 3.61 10.59 1.65
N PRO A 158 2.63 11.47 1.36
CA PRO A 158 2.34 12.62 2.23
C PRO A 158 1.90 12.23 3.66
N GLU A 159 1.35 11.03 3.85
CA GLU A 159 0.75 10.61 5.12
C GLU A 159 1.45 9.42 5.79
N LEU A 160 2.33 8.69 5.11
CA LEU A 160 2.83 7.39 5.57
C LEU A 160 3.47 7.44 6.96
N ALA A 161 4.31 8.45 7.22
CA ALA A 161 4.93 8.63 8.53
C ALA A 161 3.89 8.90 9.63
N HIS A 162 2.87 9.71 9.33
CA HIS A 162 1.80 10.02 10.28
C HIS A 162 0.89 8.81 10.52
N LEU A 163 0.55 8.05 9.47
CA LEU A 163 -0.20 6.80 9.59
C LEU A 163 0.51 5.79 10.51
N VAL A 164 1.82 5.63 10.36
CA VAL A 164 2.63 4.75 11.22
C VAL A 164 2.70 5.26 12.66
N PHE A 165 2.78 6.57 12.87
CA PHE A 165 2.74 7.16 14.20
C PHE A 165 1.40 6.87 14.92
N GLU A 166 0.28 7.05 14.22
CA GLU A 166 -1.05 6.78 14.79
C GLU A 166 -1.31 5.28 14.98
N ALA A 167 -0.81 4.41 14.09
CA ALA A 167 -0.99 2.96 14.19
C ALA A 167 -0.31 2.32 15.41
N ARG A 168 0.67 3.01 16.02
CA ARG A 168 1.44 2.52 17.18
C ARG A 168 0.90 2.99 18.53
N LYS A 169 -0.12 3.85 18.55
CA LYS A 169 -0.79 4.29 19.77
C LYS A 169 -1.83 3.27 20.23
#